data_AF-A0A7U6FUJ1-F1
#
_entry.id   AF-A0A7U6FUJ1-F1
#
_cell.length_a   1.000
_cell.length_b   1.000
_cell.length_c   1.000
_cell.angle_alpha   90.00
_cell.angle_beta   90.00
_cell.angle_gamma   90.00
#
_symmetry.space_group_name_H-M   'P 1'
#
loop_
_entity.id
_entity.type
_entity.pdbx_description
1 polymer ?
#
loop_
_entity_poly.entity_id
_entity_poly.type
_entity_poly.pdbx_seq_one_letter_code
_entity_poly.pdbx_strand_id
1 'polypeptide(L)'
;MSVFDSGRWNIPEAITKTKQAHTIPLTETAMNLLKWYRAWQRSQGYKGAFLFPNKPIQNCISRNKANELIKTVSNGLWCSHSLRKLARTA
;
A
#
# COMPACT_ATOMS: atom_id res chain seq x y z
N MET A 1 13.43 -6.52 -13.06
CA MET A 1 13.46 -5.74 -11.81
C MET A 1 12.05 -5.26 -11.49
N SER A 2 11.48 -5.70 -10.37
CA SER A 2 10.27 -5.10 -9.78
C SER A 2 10.60 -3.73 -9.20
N VAL A 3 9.64 -2.81 -9.19
CA VAL A 3 9.80 -1.49 -8.53
C VAL A 3 10.16 -1.62 -7.04
N PHE A 4 9.88 -2.78 -6.45
CA PHE A 4 10.20 -3.07 -5.05
C PHE A 4 11.64 -3.52 -4.82
N ASP A 5 12.41 -3.89 -5.85
CA ASP A 5 13.76 -4.44 -5.68
C ASP A 5 14.78 -3.43 -5.14
N SER A 6 14.45 -2.13 -5.17
CA SER A 6 15.30 -1.07 -4.64
C SER A 6 15.28 -0.95 -3.11
N GLY A 7 14.44 -1.72 -2.41
CA GLY A 7 14.24 -1.57 -0.96
C GLY A 7 13.61 -0.24 -0.56
N ARG A 8 13.15 0.56 -1.53
CA ARG A 8 12.65 1.91 -1.32
C ARG A 8 11.37 2.10 -2.11
N TRP A 9 10.36 2.67 -1.45
CA TRP A 9 9.15 3.13 -2.09
C TRP A 9 9.14 4.64 -2.16
N ASN A 10 9.20 5.17 -3.38
CA ASN A 10 9.05 6.60 -3.63
C ASN A 10 7.59 6.98 -3.84
N ILE A 11 7.08 7.88 -3.01
CA ILE A 11 5.77 8.52 -3.13
C ILE A 11 6.02 9.93 -3.69
N PRO A 12 5.62 10.21 -4.95
CA PRO A 12 5.85 11.50 -5.56
C PRO A 12 5.21 12.65 -4.78
N GLU A 13 5.86 13.80 -4.77
CA GLU A 13 5.36 15.01 -4.10
C GLU A 13 3.95 15.41 -4.56
N ALA A 14 3.63 15.19 -5.84
CA ALA A 14 2.36 15.54 -6.47
C ALA A 14 1.14 14.86 -5.81
N ILE A 15 1.37 13.74 -5.10
CA ILE A 15 0.32 13.00 -4.39
C ILE A 15 0.39 13.17 -2.87
N THR A 16 1.29 14.01 -2.38
CA THR A 16 1.44 14.31 -0.94
C THR A 16 0.77 15.62 -0.58
N LYS A 17 0.17 15.68 0.62
CA LYS A 17 -0.47 16.91 1.14
C LYS A 17 0.55 18.05 1.37
N THR A 18 1.81 17.71 1.61
CA THR A 18 2.89 18.63 1.97
C THR A 18 3.76 19.04 0.78
N LYS A 19 3.45 18.56 -0.44
CA LYS A 19 4.30 18.74 -1.65
C LYS A 19 5.76 18.34 -1.42
N GLN A 20 5.99 17.28 -0.65
CA GLN A 20 7.31 16.73 -0.41
C GLN A 20 7.32 15.27 -0.83
N ALA A 21 8.28 14.90 -1.66
CA ALA A 21 8.48 13.50 -1.99
C ALA A 21 8.84 12.72 -0.71
N HIS A 22 8.24 11.53 -0.56
CA HIS A 22 8.54 10.65 0.56
C HIS A 22 9.12 9.35 0.05
N THR A 23 10.33 9.03 0.50
CA THR A 23 10.93 7.71 0.29
C THR A 23 10.76 6.91 1.58
N ILE A 24 10.01 5.81 1.48
CA ILE A 24 9.78 4.89 2.60
C ILE A 24 10.72 3.69 2.40
N PRO A 25 11.61 3.38 3.36
CA PRO A 25 12.38 2.15 3.32
C PRO A 25 11.44 0.95 3.50
N LEU A 26 11.62 -0.07 2.66
CA LEU A 26 10.87 -1.32 2.73
C LEU A 26 11.77 -2.40 3.32
N THR A 27 11.24 -3.12 4.32
CA THR A 27 11.87 -4.35 4.80
C THR A 27 11.77 -5.44 3.73
N GLU A 28 12.62 -6.45 3.83
CA GLU A 28 12.57 -7.61 2.93
C GLU A 28 11.21 -8.30 2.97
N THR A 29 10.63 -8.46 4.16
CA THR A 29 9.29 -9.00 4.35
C THR A 29 8.24 -8.19 3.60
N ALA A 30 8.28 -6.86 3.69
CA ALA A 30 7.35 -5.99 2.99
C ALA A 30 7.50 -6.12 1.46
N MET A 31 8.74 -6.14 0.96
CA MET A 31 9.01 -6.34 -0.47
C MET A 31 8.44 -7.67 -0.97
N ASN A 32 8.69 -8.77 -0.25
CA ASN A 32 8.23 -10.10 -0.64
C ASN A 32 6.70 -10.18 -0.66
N LEU A 33 6.03 -9.59 0.34
CA LEU A 33 4.57 -9.52 0.39
C LEU A 33 3.99 -8.76 -0.82
N LEU A 34 4.56 -7.60 -1.16
CA LEU A 34 4.10 -6.79 -2.29
C LEU A 34 4.31 -7.49 -3.63
N LYS A 35 5.45 -8.18 -3.82
CA LYS A 35 5.74 -8.98 -5.01
C LYS A 35 4.76 -10.15 -5.14
N TRP A 36 4.56 -10.90 -4.06
CA TRP A 36 3.59 -12.00 -4.01
C TRP A 36 2.18 -11.52 -4.36
N TYR A 37 1.74 -10.42 -3.74
CA TYR A 37 0.42 -9.86 -3.99
C TYR A 37 0.24 -9.45 -5.47
N ARG A 38 1.27 -8.84 -6.07
CA ARG A 38 1.24 -8.47 -7.49
C ARG A 38 1.19 -9.69 -8.41
N ALA A 39 1.91 -10.77 -8.07
CA ALA A 39 1.87 -12.02 -8.81
C ALA A 39 0.48 -12.68 -8.73
N TRP A 40 -0.10 -12.72 -7.54
CA TRP A 40 -1.46 -13.21 -7.32
C TRP A 40 -2.49 -12.39 -8.13
N GLN A 41 -2.39 -11.06 -8.13
CA GLN A 41 -3.29 -10.23 -8.93
C GLN A 41 -3.24 -10.59 -10.42
N ARG A 42 -2.04 -10.82 -10.97
CA ARG A 42 -1.84 -11.20 -12.38
C ARG A 42 -2.40 -12.57 -12.69
N SER A 43 -2.23 -13.55 -11.78
CA SER A 43 -2.81 -14.89 -11.96
C SER A 43 -4.34 -14.86 -11.91
N GLN A 44 -4.92 -13.90 -11.19
CA GLN A 44 -6.36 -13.60 -11.19
C GLN A 44 -6.81 -12.73 -12.37
N GLY A 45 -5.96 -12.52 -13.39
CA GLY A 45 -6.29 -11.77 -14.61
C GLY A 45 -6.25 -10.24 -14.49
N TYR A 46 -5.85 -9.68 -13.35
CA TYR A 46 -5.76 -8.22 -13.19
C TYR A 46 -4.51 -7.66 -13.86
N LYS A 47 -4.72 -6.73 -14.81
CA LYS A 47 -3.65 -6.08 -15.60
C LYS A 47 -3.50 -4.57 -15.31
N GLY A 48 -4.27 -4.02 -14.37
CA GLY A 48 -4.27 -2.57 -14.12
C GLY A 48 -3.03 -2.06 -13.38
N ALA A 49 -2.83 -0.75 -13.45
CA ALA A 49 -1.65 -0.07 -12.91
C ALA A 49 -1.66 0.06 -11.36
N PHE A 50 -2.84 0.04 -10.75
CA PHE A 50 -2.95 0.24 -9.31
C PHE A 50 -2.49 -0.98 -8.52
N LEU A 51 -1.71 -0.75 -7.46
CA LEU A 51 -1.34 -1.81 -6.55
C LEU A 51 -2.56 -2.32 -5.78
N PHE A 52 -3.45 -1.43 -5.33
CA PHE A 52 -4.68 -1.80 -4.64
C PHE A 52 -5.91 -1.37 -5.48
N PRO A 53 -6.42 -2.26 -6.35
CA PRO A 53 -7.55 -1.96 -7.22
C PRO A 53 -8.91 -2.14 -6.56
N ASN A 54 -9.89 -1.36 -7.00
CA ASN A 54 -11.30 -1.53 -6.66
C ASN A 54 -12.03 -2.36 -7.72
N LYS A 55 -12.05 -3.70 -7.61
CA LYS A 55 -12.80 -4.55 -8.57
C LYS A 55 -14.30 -4.22 -8.53
N PRO A 56 -15.02 -4.18 -9.67
CA PRO A 56 -14.59 -4.42 -11.07
C PRO A 56 -14.03 -3.18 -11.80
N ILE A 57 -14.01 -2.02 -11.15
CA ILE A 57 -13.62 -0.74 -11.76
C ILE A 57 -12.08 -0.68 -11.89
N GLN A 58 -11.55 -0.14 -12.99
CA GLN A 58 -10.11 0.03 -13.18
C GLN A 58 -9.47 1.13 -12.31
N ASN A 59 -10.11 1.51 -11.19
CA ASN A 59 -9.65 2.56 -10.28
C ASN A 59 -8.97 1.96 -9.04
N CYS A 60 -8.18 2.77 -8.34
CA CYS A 60 -7.67 2.40 -7.02
C CYS A 60 -8.80 2.36 -5.98
N ILE A 61 -8.58 1.63 -4.89
CA ILE A 61 -9.47 1.71 -3.72
C ILE A 61 -9.56 3.15 -3.20
N SER A 62 -10.74 3.53 -2.72
CA SER A 62 -10.93 4.83 -2.09
C SER A 62 -10.24 4.88 -0.72
N ARG A 63 -9.99 6.09 -0.23
CA ARG A 63 -9.48 6.30 1.14
C ARG A 63 -10.38 5.65 2.21
N ASN A 64 -11.69 5.76 2.04
CA ASN A 64 -12.65 5.15 2.96
C ASN A 64 -12.52 3.63 2.95
N LYS A 65 -12.42 3.03 1.75
CA LYS A 65 -12.24 1.59 1.62
C LYS A 65 -10.93 1.11 2.24
N ALA A 66 -9.84 1.84 2.06
CA ALA A 66 -8.56 1.53 2.72
C ALA A 66 -8.68 1.55 4.25
N ASN A 67 -9.37 2.56 4.81
CA ASN A 67 -9.61 2.64 6.25
C ASN A 67 -10.52 1.51 6.77
N GLU A 68 -11.55 1.14 6.01
CA GLU A 68 -12.41 -0.01 6.32
C GLU A 68 -11.62 -1.31 6.38
N LEU A 69 -10.78 -1.59 5.37
CA LEU A 69 -9.98 -2.82 5.34
C LEU A 69 -9.07 -2.95 6.57
N ILE A 70 -8.45 -1.85 7.01
CA ILE A 70 -7.64 -1.82 8.22
C ILE A 70 -8.50 -2.13 9.45
N LYS A 71 -9.66 -1.48 9.57
CA LYS A 71 -10.59 -1.73 10.67
C LYS A 71 -11.10 -3.17 10.68
N THR A 72 -11.31 -3.78 9.52
CA THR A 72 -11.72 -5.19 9.42
C THR A 72 -10.64 -6.11 9.97
N VAL A 73 -9.37 -5.92 9.57
CA VAL A 73 -8.25 -6.72 10.10
C VAL A 73 -8.07 -6.50 11.60
N SER A 74 -8.33 -5.27 12.06
CA SER A 74 -8.20 -4.93 13.48
C SER A 74 -9.39 -5.31 14.35
N ASN A 75 -10.50 -5.80 13.77
CA ASN A 75 -11.81 -5.87 14.44
C ASN A 75 -12.20 -4.54 15.14
N GLY A 76 -11.90 -3.40 14.50
CA GLY A 76 -12.17 -2.05 15.03
C GLY A 76 -11.21 -1.51 16.10
N LEU A 77 -10.24 -2.31 16.57
CA LEU A 77 -9.33 -1.91 17.65
C LEU A 77 -8.28 -0.85 17.28
N TRP A 78 -7.89 -0.78 16.00
CA TRP A 78 -6.88 0.17 15.54
C TRP A 78 -7.14 0.63 14.11
N CYS A 79 -6.56 1.77 13.74
CA CYS A 79 -6.69 2.35 12.41
C CYS A 79 -5.32 2.66 11.79
N SER A 80 -5.32 3.16 10.54
CA SER A 80 -4.09 3.54 9.83
C SER A 80 -3.25 4.54 10.63
N HIS A 81 -3.91 5.47 11.34
CA HIS A 81 -3.24 6.46 12.17
C HIS A 81 -2.56 5.82 13.39
N SER A 82 -3.18 4.83 14.03
CA SER A 82 -2.57 4.08 15.13
C SER A 82 -1.30 3.36 14.68
N LEU A 83 -1.34 2.71 13.52
CA LEU A 83 -0.17 2.02 12.94
C LEU A 83 0.97 3.00 12.64
N ARG A 84 0.65 4.19 12.09
CA ARG A 84 1.66 5.23 11.86
C ARG A 84 2.29 5.72 13.16
N LYS A 85 1.51 5.87 14.24
CA LYS A 85 2.06 6.24 15.55
C LYS A 85 3.02 5.16 16.07
N LEU A 86 2.63 3.89 15.99
CA LEU A 86 3.45 2.76 16.42
C LEU A 86 4.77 2.67 15.64
N ALA A 87 4.73 2.83 14.32
CA ALA A 87 5.93 2.77 13.48
C ALA A 87 6.93 3.91 13.74
N ARG A 88 6.50 4.99 14.39
CA ARG A 88 7.38 6.10 14.78
C ARG A 88 8.06 5.88 16.14
N THR A 89 7.50 5.00 16.97
CA THR A 89 7.99 4.75 18.33
C THR A 89 8.95 3.56 18.42
N ALA A 90 9.13 2.81 17.33
CA ALA A 90 9.98 1.65 17.23
C ALA A 90 11.35 1.99 16.61
#